data_AF-R7GIZ3-F1
#
_entry.id   AF-R7GIZ3-F1
#
_cell.length_a   1.000
_cell.length_b   1.000
_cell.length_c   1.000
_cell.angle_alpha   90.00
_cell.angle_beta   90.00
_cell.angle_gamma   90.00
#
_symmetry.space_group_name_H-M   'P 1'
#
loop_
_entity.id
_entity.type
_entity.pdbx_description
1 polymer ?
#
loop_
_entity_poly.entity_id
_entity_poly.type
_entity_poly.pdbx_seq_one_letter_code
_entity_poly.pdbx_strand_id
1 'polypeptide(L)'
;MIEILTKDDVEELNSEKNDQYYIPGELFNGMQYNLIRLEVKWAYVAVLNTLLNKPHYDQDNNAYVKDDSPAIIEMLVKIANKKVNAAKIEGYLDEMDELELVRRDGRNVYVRKIVSIF
;
A
#
# COMPACT_ATOMS: atom_id res chain seq x y z
N MET A 1 2.34 -12.77 11.87
CA MET A 1 2.11 -13.00 10.43
C MET A 1 1.08 -11.99 10.02
N ILE A 2 1.43 -11.05 9.14
CA ILE A 2 0.49 -10.03 8.68
C ILE A 2 -0.48 -10.64 7.67
N GLU A 3 -1.73 -10.19 7.70
CA GLU A 3 -2.71 -10.52 6.67
C GLU A 3 -2.46 -9.64 5.45
N ILE A 4 -2.19 -10.23 4.29
CA ILE A 4 -1.88 -9.51 3.05
C ILE A 4 -3.03 -9.61 2.06
N LEU A 5 -3.12 -8.62 1.16
CA LEU A 5 -4.15 -8.63 0.12
C LEU A 5 -3.96 -9.79 -0.84
N THR A 6 -5.06 -10.48 -1.13
CA THR A 6 -5.19 -11.52 -2.13
C THR A 6 -5.82 -10.99 -3.41
N LYS A 7 -5.87 -11.82 -4.44
CA LYS A 7 -6.60 -11.52 -5.67
C LYS A 7 -8.07 -11.15 -5.42
N ASP A 8 -8.75 -11.88 -4.55
CA ASP A 8 -10.17 -11.63 -4.25
C ASP A 8 -10.35 -10.27 -3.56
N ASP A 9 -9.45 -9.91 -2.63
CA ASP A 9 -9.47 -8.59 -1.99
C ASP A 9 -9.24 -7.46 -3.02
N VAL A 10 -8.37 -7.67 -4.00
CA VAL A 10 -8.12 -6.68 -5.06
C VAL A 10 -9.36 -6.47 -5.93
N GLU A 11 -10.08 -7.53 -6.25
CA GLU A 11 -11.34 -7.45 -7.01
C GLU A 11 -12.44 -6.72 -6.21
N GLU A 12 -12.58 -7.05 -4.92
CA GLU A 12 -13.50 -6.37 -3.99
C GLU A 12 -13.21 -4.87 -3.89
N LEU A 13 -11.97 -4.51 -3.53
CA LEU A 13 -11.56 -3.11 -3.34
C LEU A 13 -11.65 -2.28 -4.64
N ASN A 14 -11.39 -2.89 -5.80
CA ASN A 14 -11.56 -2.23 -7.09
C ASN A 14 -13.04 -1.94 -7.40
N SER A 15 -13.96 -2.80 -6.96
CA SER A 15 -15.40 -2.57 -7.11
C SER A 15 -15.89 -1.42 -6.21
N GLU A 16 -15.29 -1.24 -5.03
CA GLU A 16 -15.65 -0.18 -4.07
C GLU A 16 -15.13 1.20 -4.50
N LYS A 17 -13.92 1.28 -5.04
CA LYS A 17 -13.26 2.57 -5.32
C LYS A 17 -13.82 3.35 -6.52
N ASN A 18 -14.62 2.71 -7.38
CA ASN A 18 -15.37 3.33 -8.51
C ASN A 18 -14.55 4.40 -9.29
N ASP A 19 -13.47 3.98 -9.94
CA ASP A 19 -12.47 4.80 -10.66
C ASP A 19 -11.66 5.84 -9.86
N GLN A 20 -11.87 5.93 -8.54
CA GLN A 20 -11.08 6.77 -7.63
C GLN A 20 -9.94 5.99 -6.96
N TYR A 21 -9.24 6.67 -6.04
CA TYR A 21 -8.25 6.07 -5.16
C TYR A 21 -8.94 5.45 -3.94
N TYR A 22 -8.50 4.27 -3.54
CA TYR A 22 -8.90 3.66 -2.29
C TYR A 22 -8.05 4.20 -1.13
N ILE A 23 -8.69 4.69 -0.07
CA ILE A 23 -8.04 5.22 1.13
C ILE A 23 -8.65 4.52 2.36
N PRO A 24 -7.93 3.62 3.05
CA PRO A 24 -8.46 2.97 4.23
C PRO A 24 -8.61 3.99 5.37
N GLY A 25 -9.86 4.28 5.78
CA GLY A 25 -10.13 5.25 6.85
C GLY A 25 -9.48 4.87 8.19
N GLU A 26 -9.44 3.57 8.49
CA GLU A 26 -8.80 3.02 9.69
C GLU A 26 -7.32 3.40 9.77
N LEU A 27 -6.58 3.44 8.67
CA LEU A 27 -5.16 3.85 8.67
C LEU A 27 -4.97 5.27 9.21
N PHE A 28 -5.95 6.16 9.00
CA PHE A 28 -5.86 7.56 9.40
C PHE A 28 -6.49 7.83 10.77
N ASN A 29 -7.59 7.14 11.09
CA ASN A 29 -8.41 7.40 12.27
C ASN A 29 -8.26 6.35 13.39
N GLY A 30 -7.71 5.17 13.06
CA GLY A 30 -7.56 4.05 13.98
C GLY A 30 -6.48 4.30 15.02
N MET A 31 -6.78 4.00 16.29
CA MET A 31 -5.84 4.18 17.41
C MET A 31 -4.55 3.38 17.22
N GLN A 32 -4.63 2.20 16.60
CA GLN A 32 -3.48 1.35 16.31
C GLN A 32 -2.47 1.99 15.34
N TYR A 33 -2.90 2.96 14.53
CA TYR A 33 -2.07 3.64 13.52
C TYR A 33 -1.76 5.10 13.89
N ASN A 34 -2.08 5.54 15.11
CA ASN A 34 -1.97 6.94 15.49
C ASN A 34 -0.52 7.46 15.54
N LEU A 35 0.44 6.59 15.84
CA LEU A 35 1.87 6.93 15.91
C LEU A 35 2.57 6.90 14.54
N ILE A 36 1.90 6.38 13.51
CA ILE A 36 2.47 6.31 12.16
C ILE A 36 2.42 7.71 11.54
N ARG A 37 3.56 8.17 11.02
CA ARG A 37 3.67 9.49 10.40
C ARG A 37 2.79 9.58 9.15
N LEU A 38 2.23 10.77 8.89
CA LEU A 38 1.32 10.99 7.78
C LEU A 38 1.96 10.65 6.42
N GLU A 39 3.25 10.90 6.27
CA GLU A 39 4.05 10.52 5.10
C GLU A 39 3.97 9.02 4.78
N VAL A 40 4.11 8.19 5.82
CA VAL A 40 4.14 6.73 5.70
C VAL A 40 2.74 6.22 5.40
N LYS A 41 1.71 6.82 6.00
CA LYS A 41 0.31 6.53 5.66
C LYS A 41 0.03 6.80 4.18
N TRP A 42 0.50 7.94 3.65
CA TRP A 42 0.36 8.23 2.22
C TRP A 42 1.21 7.32 1.33
N ALA A 43 2.41 6.94 1.76
CA ALA A 43 3.22 5.96 1.05
C ALA A 43 2.49 4.62 0.93
N TYR A 44 1.87 4.15 2.02
CA TYR A 44 1.01 2.96 2.00
C TYR A 44 -0.13 3.11 0.99
N VAL A 45 -0.87 4.23 1.02
CA VAL A 45 -1.97 4.49 0.07
C VAL A 45 -1.46 4.48 -1.38
N ALA A 46 -0.25 4.98 -1.62
CA ALA A 46 0.35 4.96 -2.96
C ALA A 46 0.72 3.55 -3.43
N VAL A 47 1.29 2.71 -2.56
CA VAL A 47 1.60 1.31 -2.87
C VAL A 47 0.31 0.53 -3.08
N LEU A 48 -0.69 0.71 -2.22
CA LEU A 48 -2.00 0.09 -2.33
C LEU A 48 -2.67 0.42 -3.67
N ASN A 49 -2.77 1.69 -4.04
CA ASN A 49 -3.42 2.06 -5.30
C ASN A 49 -2.62 1.65 -6.53
N THR A 50 -1.29 1.59 -6.42
CA THR A 50 -0.45 0.98 -7.48
C THR A 50 -0.79 -0.50 -7.65
N LEU A 51 -0.93 -1.23 -6.54
CA LEU A 51 -1.29 -2.64 -6.50
C LEU A 51 -2.68 -2.86 -7.07
N LEU A 52 -3.69 -2.08 -6.67
CA LEU A 52 -5.06 -2.21 -7.17
C LEU A 52 -5.15 -1.97 -8.68
N ASN A 53 -4.32 -1.06 -9.22
CA ASN A 53 -4.33 -0.74 -10.65
C ASN A 53 -3.55 -1.74 -11.52
N LYS A 54 -2.43 -2.28 -11.02
CA LYS A 54 -1.54 -3.19 -11.76
C LYS A 54 -1.00 -4.28 -10.83
N PRO A 55 -1.86 -5.20 -10.37
CA PRO A 55 -1.44 -6.24 -9.45
C PRO A 55 -0.61 -7.30 -10.18
N HIS A 56 0.37 -7.85 -9.47
CA HIS A 56 0.94 -9.16 -9.76
C HIS A 56 0.46 -10.15 -8.70
N TYR A 57 0.47 -11.44 -9.04
CA TYR A 57 0.02 -12.51 -8.15
C TYR A 57 1.08 -13.60 -8.05
N ASP A 58 1.33 -14.08 -6.83
CA ASP A 58 2.17 -15.26 -6.61
C ASP A 58 1.36 -16.57 -6.77
N GLN A 59 1.99 -17.70 -6.45
CA GLN A 59 1.37 -19.03 -6.59
C GLN A 59 0.18 -19.24 -5.64
N ASP A 60 0.12 -18.49 -4.55
CA ASP A 60 -0.93 -18.55 -3.53
C ASP A 60 -2.02 -17.49 -3.75
N ASN A 61 -2.00 -16.79 -4.89
CA ASN A 61 -2.86 -15.66 -5.23
C ASN A 61 -2.70 -14.43 -4.31
N ASN A 62 -1.58 -14.30 -3.60
CA ASN A 62 -1.29 -13.06 -2.88
C ASN A 62 -0.91 -11.97 -3.87
N ALA A 63 -1.49 -10.79 -3.70
CA ALA A 63 -1.23 -9.64 -4.54
C ALA A 63 0.06 -8.94 -4.13
N TYR A 64 0.87 -8.55 -5.09
CA TYR A 64 2.09 -7.79 -4.86
C TYR A 64 2.37 -6.77 -5.97
N VAL A 65 3.24 -5.81 -5.66
CA VAL A 65 3.88 -4.91 -6.64
C VAL A 65 5.39 -5.03 -6.53
N LYS A 66 6.11 -4.54 -7.55
CA LYS A 66 7.57 -4.43 -7.49
C LYS A 66 7.99 -3.11 -6.86
N ASP A 67 9.01 -3.15 -6.00
CA ASP A 67 9.56 -1.98 -5.30
C ASP A 67 10.13 -0.89 -6.23
N ASP A 68 10.61 -1.28 -7.41
CA ASP A 68 11.12 -0.37 -8.44
C ASP A 68 10.04 0.20 -9.37
N SER A 69 8.76 -0.11 -9.13
CA SER A 69 7.68 0.35 -9.99
C SER A 69 7.60 1.89 -9.96
N PRO A 70 7.85 2.58 -11.08
CA PRO A 70 7.76 4.04 -11.14
C PRO A 70 6.34 4.55 -10.79
N ALA A 71 5.34 3.69 -10.96
CA ALA A 71 3.95 4.00 -10.63
C ALA A 71 3.75 4.32 -9.14
N ILE A 72 4.58 3.78 -8.23
CA ILE A 72 4.50 4.12 -6.80
C ILE A 72 4.86 5.60 -6.58
N ILE A 73 5.92 6.08 -7.24
CA ILE A 73 6.35 7.48 -7.19
C ILE A 73 5.26 8.37 -7.79
N GLU A 74 4.77 8.04 -9.00
CA GLU A 74 3.73 8.81 -9.68
C GLU A 74 2.44 8.88 -8.86
N MET A 75 2.05 7.78 -8.22
CA MET A 75 0.87 7.70 -7.36
C MET A 75 1.04 8.61 -6.15
N LEU A 76 2.18 8.53 -5.45
CA LEU A 76 2.44 9.35 -4.27
C LEU A 76 2.48 10.85 -4.59
N VAL A 77 3.06 11.23 -5.73
CA VAL A 77 3.04 12.62 -6.23
C VAL A 77 1.59 13.08 -6.46
N LYS A 78 0.74 12.24 -7.07
CA LYS A 78 -0.67 12.57 -7.35
C LYS A 78 -1.50 12.73 -6.09
N ILE A 79 -1.37 11.83 -5.11
CA ILE A 79 -2.27 11.82 -3.93
C ILE A 79 -1.79 12.72 -2.80
N ALA A 80 -0.47 12.94 -2.66
CA ALA A 80 0.10 13.68 -1.54
C ALA A 80 0.76 15.01 -1.94
N ASN A 81 0.78 15.35 -3.24
CA ASN A 81 1.44 16.54 -3.80
C ASN A 81 2.87 16.73 -3.28
N LYS A 82 3.59 15.62 -3.03
CA LYS A 82 4.96 15.64 -2.50
C LYS A 82 5.97 15.38 -3.61
N LYS A 83 7.05 16.17 -3.63
CA LYS A 83 8.26 15.82 -4.38
C LYS A 83 8.96 14.66 -3.65
N VAL A 84 8.91 13.47 -4.24
CA VAL A 84 9.55 12.25 -3.75
C VAL A 84 10.46 11.67 -4.83
N ASN A 85 11.56 11.05 -4.43
CA ASN A 85 12.51 10.36 -5.31
C ASN A 85 12.64 8.88 -4.89
N ALA A 86 13.33 8.08 -5.68
CA ALA A 86 13.47 6.64 -5.43
C ALA A 86 14.04 6.33 -4.03
N ALA A 87 15.10 7.03 -3.60
CA ALA A 87 15.70 6.82 -2.26
C ALA A 87 14.71 7.08 -1.12
N LYS A 88 13.80 8.04 -1.29
CA LYS A 88 12.77 8.34 -0.30
C LYS A 88 11.64 7.31 -0.29
N ILE A 89 11.31 6.73 -1.46
CA ILE A 89 10.37 5.59 -1.52
C ILE A 89 10.97 4.38 -0.82
N GLU A 90 12.25 4.08 -1.03
CA GLU A 90 12.91 2.98 -0.35
C GLU A 90 12.85 3.13 1.16
N GLY A 91 13.18 4.32 1.68
CA GLY A 91 13.06 4.59 3.12
C GLY A 91 11.62 4.49 3.67
N TYR A 92 10.60 4.77 2.85
CA TYR A 92 9.21 4.51 3.25
C TYR A 92 8.86 3.02 3.22
N LEU A 93 9.36 2.26 2.24
CA LEU A 93 9.14 0.81 2.16
C LEU A 93 9.77 0.12 3.36
N ASP A 94 10.97 0.53 3.77
CA ASP A 94 11.66 0.02 4.97
C ASP A 94 10.83 0.31 6.24
N GLU A 95 10.41 1.56 6.44
CA GLU A 95 9.58 1.93 7.60
C GLU A 95 8.22 1.22 7.59
N MET A 96 7.62 1.00 6.42
CA MET A 96 6.37 0.25 6.32
C MET A 96 6.54 -1.25 6.61
N ASP A 97 7.69 -1.84 6.27
CA ASP A 97 8.00 -3.24 6.60
C ASP A 97 8.21 -3.40 8.11
N GLU A 98 8.96 -2.46 8.74
CA GLU A 98 9.14 -2.39 10.20
C GLU A 98 7.82 -2.22 10.96
N LEU A 99 6.89 -1.42 10.41
CA LEU A 99 5.56 -1.18 10.97
C LEU A 99 4.54 -2.24 10.60
N GLU A 100 4.96 -3.32 9.93
CA GLU A 100 4.08 -4.40 9.49
C GLU A 100 2.90 -3.89 8.63
N LEU A 101 3.10 -2.83 7.84
CA LEU A 101 2.14 -2.30 6.86
C LEU A 101 2.31 -2.92 5.47
N VAL A 102 3.52 -3.39 5.19
CA VAL A 102 3.84 -4.22 4.02
C VAL A 102 4.68 -5.41 4.48
N ARG A 103 4.83 -6.39 3.60
CA ARG A 103 5.85 -7.44 3.70
C ARG A 103 6.70 -7.40 2.45
N ARG A 104 8.02 -7.37 2.61
CA ARG A 104 8.96 -7.51 1.49
C ARG A 104 9.43 -8.97 1.32
N ASP A 105 9.46 -9.44 0.07
CA ASP A 105 10.14 -10.68 -0.32
C ASP A 105 10.95 -10.43 -1.60
N GLY A 106 12.26 -10.25 -1.43
CA GLY A 106 13.12 -9.70 -2.47
C GLY A 106 12.57 -8.36 -2.98
N ARG A 107 12.14 -8.35 -4.24
CA ARG A 107 11.57 -7.16 -4.91
C ARG A 107 10.05 -7.08 -4.83
N ASN A 108 9.39 -8.11 -4.28
CA ASN A 108 7.95 -8.14 -4.14
C ASN A 108 7.54 -7.39 -2.88
N VAL A 109 6.59 -6.49 -3.01
CA VAL A 109 5.98 -5.76 -1.90
C VAL A 109 4.53 -6.20 -1.81
N TYR A 110 4.20 -6.90 -0.73
CA TYR A 110 2.85 -7.33 -0.38
C TYR A 110 2.25 -6.31 0.57
N VAL A 111 1.01 -5.90 0.33
CA VAL A 111 0.34 -4.88 1.13
C VAL A 111 -0.50 -5.54 2.21
N ARG A 112 -0.36 -5.09 3.46
CA ARG A 112 -1.22 -5.55 4.57
C ARG A 112 -2.66 -5.17 4.30
N LYS A 113 -3.59 -6.07 4.59
CA LYS A 113 -5.02 -5.76 4.64
C LYS A 113 -5.31 -4.89 5.86
N ILE A 114 -5.81 -3.68 5.63
CA ILE A 114 -6.32 -2.79 6.68
C ILE A 114 -7.83 -2.81 6.62
N VAL A 115 -8.43 -3.64 7.47
CA VAL A 115 -9.88 -3.71 7.67
C VAL A 115 -10.31 -2.70 8.73
N SER A 116 -11.46 -2.05 8.50
CA SER A 116 -12.12 -1.27 9.53
C SER A 116 -12.64 -2.24 10.60
N ILE A 117 -12.13 -2.13 11.83
CA ILE A 117 -12.66 -2.89 12.96
C ILE A 117 -13.77 -2.02 13.56
N PHE A 118 -15.02 -2.31 13.20
CA PHE A 118 -16.19 -1.62 13.74
C PHE A 118 -16.48 -2.03 15.19
#